data_AF-A0A9D1CQ42-F1
#
_entry.id   AF-A0A9D1CQ42-F1
#
_cell.length_a   1.000
_cell.length_b   1.000
_cell.length_c   1.000
_cell.angle_alpha   90.00
_cell.angle_beta   90.00
_cell.angle_gamma   90.00
#
_symmetry.space_group_name_H-M   'P 1'
#
loop_
_entity.id
_entity.type
_entity.pdbx_description
1 polymer ?
#
loop_
_entity_poly.entity_id
_entity_poly.type
_entity_poly.pdbx_seq_one_letter_code
_entity_poly.pdbx_strand_id
1 'polypeptide(L)'
;MRIACISDIHGNLPALEAVLADVRAQSPDLTLSLGDQVNFGPQPLQVLQLLESEGVPCLLGNHEQRVLALREASDAALNAINFASVRWTMQQLAGVDLNLPLNRRVGEVLFAHAGAENPSLRLDDLEAVRAELDALPYPLLVCGHYHNPLQHHAAGRALCVIGSVGMAENGVPGTALYALVDQTPQGVHVTPRIVPYDSGRLYEAFRSSGILDMCPIMSRVVHETMTQNRCMVMEFLAHVHAVMASCGADAIDERVWTLAGNTFAWRTGQTVSEYWGL
;
A
#
# COMPACT_ATOMS: atom_id res chain seq x y z
N MET A 1 -15.41 15.80 16.28
CA MET A 1 -14.39 16.01 15.22
C MET A 1 -14.41 14.80 14.32
N ARG A 2 -14.45 15.00 13.01
CA ARG A 2 -14.45 13.94 12.00
C ARG A 2 -13.14 13.98 11.21
N ILE A 3 -12.49 12.84 11.08
CA ILE A 3 -11.24 12.69 10.33
C ILE A 3 -11.46 11.66 9.23
N ALA A 4 -11.12 11.98 7.98
CA ALA A 4 -11.01 10.97 6.93
C ALA A 4 -9.58 10.42 6.93
N CYS A 5 -9.44 9.11 7.14
CA CYS A 5 -8.16 8.43 7.09
C CYS A 5 -8.10 7.62 5.80
N ILE A 6 -7.04 7.82 5.02
CA ILE A 6 -6.72 7.07 3.81
C ILE A 6 -5.34 6.43 3.99
N SER A 7 -5.06 5.29 3.36
CA SER A 7 -3.78 4.60 3.49
C SER A 7 -3.51 3.71 2.28
N ASP A 8 -2.26 3.31 2.09
CA ASP A 8 -1.86 2.25 1.14
C ASP A 8 -2.38 2.56 -0.28
N ILE A 9 -2.12 3.78 -0.76
CA ILE A 9 -2.53 4.26 -2.08
C ILE A 9 -1.68 3.61 -3.18
N HIS A 10 -0.41 3.33 -2.88
CA HIS A 10 0.49 2.58 -3.75
C HIS A 10 0.52 3.07 -5.20
N GLY A 11 0.60 4.39 -5.42
CA GLY A 11 0.66 4.94 -6.78
C GLY A 11 -0.59 4.68 -7.64
N ASN A 12 -1.72 4.26 -7.07
CA ASN A 12 -2.99 4.05 -7.76
C ASN A 12 -3.80 5.37 -7.80
N LEU A 13 -3.44 6.24 -8.75
CA LEU A 13 -4.06 7.56 -8.88
C LEU A 13 -5.59 7.49 -9.13
N PRO A 14 -6.13 6.62 -10.00
CA PRO A 14 -7.59 6.55 -10.20
C PRO A 14 -8.37 6.22 -8.92
N ALA A 15 -7.85 5.34 -8.07
CA ALA A 15 -8.45 5.02 -6.78
C ALA A 15 -8.40 6.23 -5.82
N LEU A 16 -7.26 6.93 -5.76
CA LEU A 16 -7.13 8.12 -4.94
C LEU A 16 -8.10 9.23 -5.34
N GLU A 17 -8.23 9.52 -6.64
CA GLU A 17 -9.17 10.52 -7.15
C GLU A 17 -10.63 10.22 -6.73
N ALA A 18 -11.03 8.95 -6.83
CA ALA A 18 -12.36 8.51 -6.42
C ALA A 18 -12.58 8.64 -4.91
N VAL A 19 -11.59 8.23 -4.10
CA VAL A 19 -11.65 8.35 -2.64
C VAL A 19 -11.70 9.82 -2.21
N LEU A 20 -10.89 10.69 -2.81
CA LEU A 20 -10.91 12.12 -2.47
C LEU A 20 -12.22 12.79 -2.87
N ALA A 21 -12.86 12.37 -3.97
CA ALA A 21 -14.20 12.82 -4.30
C ALA A 21 -15.24 12.43 -3.23
N ASP A 22 -15.20 11.18 -2.75
CA ASP A 22 -16.08 10.73 -1.67
C ASP A 22 -15.76 11.44 -0.34
N VAL A 23 -14.48 11.60 0.00
CA VAL A 23 -14.02 12.33 1.19
C VAL A 23 -14.57 13.76 1.21
N ARG A 24 -14.50 14.49 0.09
CA ARG A 24 -15.08 15.85 0.00
C ARG A 24 -16.58 15.85 0.30
N ALA A 25 -17.32 14.84 -0.19
CA ALA A 25 -18.74 14.69 0.11
C ALA A 25 -19.03 14.38 1.59
N GLN A 26 -18.07 13.80 2.32
CA GLN A 26 -18.20 13.56 3.77
C GLN A 26 -17.84 14.78 4.63
N SER A 27 -17.22 15.81 4.04
CA SER A 27 -16.83 17.06 4.70
C SER A 27 -16.16 16.86 6.07
N PRO A 28 -15.06 16.08 6.15
CA PRO A 28 -14.33 15.90 7.40
C PRO A 28 -13.65 17.20 7.84
N ASP A 29 -13.36 17.32 9.14
CA ASP A 29 -12.56 18.41 9.69
C ASP A 29 -11.07 18.28 9.30
N LEU A 30 -10.61 17.06 8.99
CA LEU A 30 -9.24 16.72 8.61
C LEU A 30 -9.24 15.48 7.70
N THR A 31 -8.37 15.46 6.70
CA THR A 31 -8.02 14.25 5.94
C THR A 31 -6.56 13.92 6.20
N LEU A 32 -6.22 12.65 6.43
CA LEU A 32 -4.86 12.20 6.73
C LEU A 32 -4.52 10.94 5.91
N SER A 33 -3.34 10.93 5.27
CA SER A 33 -2.78 9.73 4.65
C SER A 33 -1.84 9.02 5.63
N LEU A 34 -2.09 7.73 5.91
CA LEU A 34 -1.40 7.00 6.97
C LEU A 34 -0.08 6.34 6.55
N GLY A 35 0.26 6.34 5.27
CA GLY A 35 1.49 5.73 4.76
C GLY A 35 1.27 5.07 3.41
N ASP A 36 2.37 4.64 2.79
CA ASP A 36 2.38 3.88 1.55
C ASP A 36 1.61 4.59 0.43
N GLN A 37 1.89 5.88 0.26
CA GLN A 37 1.39 6.66 -0.85
C GLN A 37 1.99 6.16 -2.17
N VAL A 38 3.22 5.65 -2.09
CA VAL A 38 4.05 5.31 -3.25
C VAL A 38 4.28 3.81 -3.40
N ASN A 39 5.04 3.46 -4.44
CA ASN A 39 5.42 2.10 -4.80
C ASN A 39 4.29 1.22 -5.32
N PHE A 40 4.68 0.15 -6.02
CA PHE A 40 3.82 -0.77 -6.78
C PHE A 40 3.15 -0.14 -8.00
N GLY A 41 2.29 0.86 -7.82
CA GLY A 41 1.56 1.49 -8.90
C GLY A 41 2.43 2.41 -9.78
N PRO A 42 1.93 2.75 -10.98
CA PRO A 42 2.70 3.44 -11.99
C PRO A 42 2.84 4.96 -11.75
N GLN A 43 2.02 5.54 -10.87
CA GLN A 43 1.87 7.01 -10.73
C GLN A 43 2.22 7.54 -9.33
N PRO A 44 3.38 7.22 -8.75
CA PRO A 44 3.73 7.65 -7.40
C PRO A 44 3.86 9.17 -7.27
N LEU A 45 4.44 9.85 -8.27
CA LEU A 45 4.62 11.31 -8.25
C LEU A 45 3.27 12.03 -8.30
N GLN A 46 2.37 11.60 -9.19
CA GLN A 46 1.05 12.21 -9.35
C GLN A 46 0.19 12.02 -8.10
N VAL A 47 0.32 10.88 -7.41
CA VAL A 47 -0.33 10.65 -6.11
C VAL A 47 0.14 11.68 -5.07
N LEU A 48 1.45 11.87 -4.93
CA LEU A 48 1.98 12.86 -3.96
C LEU A 48 1.55 14.29 -4.31
N GLN A 49 1.60 14.66 -5.59
CA GLN A 49 1.15 15.97 -6.07
C GLN A 49 -0.34 16.21 -5.78
N LEU A 50 -1.18 15.19 -5.99
CA LEU A 50 -2.61 15.30 -5.70
C LEU A 50 -2.86 15.45 -4.20
N LEU A 51 -2.20 14.66 -3.35
CA LEU A 51 -2.31 14.77 -1.89
C LEU A 51 -1.87 16.16 -1.39
N GLU A 52 -0.77 16.69 -1.92
CA GLU A 52 -0.30 18.04 -1.62
C GLU A 52 -1.32 19.10 -2.04
N SER A 53 -1.84 19.02 -3.26
CA SER A 53 -2.82 19.98 -3.78
C SER A 53 -4.14 19.99 -3.00
N GLU A 54 -4.49 18.87 -2.38
CA GLU A 54 -5.68 18.69 -1.54
C GLU A 54 -5.39 18.99 -0.06
N GLY A 55 -4.17 19.39 0.26
CA GLY A 55 -3.76 19.71 1.63
C GLY A 55 -3.82 18.51 2.57
N VAL A 56 -3.65 17.28 2.07
CA VAL A 56 -3.67 16.04 2.85
C VAL A 56 -2.29 15.78 3.43
N PRO A 57 -2.08 15.89 4.76
CA PRO A 57 -0.81 15.54 5.38
C PRO A 57 -0.58 14.04 5.25
N CYS A 58 0.67 13.65 5.00
CA CYS A 58 1.07 12.26 4.81
C CYS A 58 1.97 11.80 5.96
N LEU A 59 1.77 10.57 6.40
CA LEU A 59 2.65 9.86 7.34
C LEU A 59 3.59 8.93 6.58
N LEU A 60 4.70 8.56 7.22
CA LEU A 60 5.70 7.67 6.65
C LEU A 60 5.22 6.22 6.67
N GLY A 61 5.10 5.59 5.50
CA GLY A 61 4.92 4.15 5.36
C GLY A 61 6.22 3.41 5.14
N ASN A 62 6.15 2.08 5.17
CA ASN A 62 7.31 1.22 4.94
C ASN A 62 7.77 1.26 3.47
N HIS A 63 6.90 1.65 2.53
CA HIS A 63 7.30 1.83 1.14
C HIS A 63 8.07 3.13 0.91
N GLU A 64 7.71 4.22 1.58
CA GLU A 64 8.54 5.44 1.58
C GLU A 64 9.91 5.15 2.22
N GLN A 65 9.96 4.39 3.33
CA GLN A 65 11.23 3.96 3.94
C GLN A 65 12.12 3.17 2.98
N ARG A 66 11.56 2.23 2.20
CA ARG A 66 12.33 1.46 1.20
C ARG A 66 12.90 2.35 0.09
N VAL A 67 12.14 3.36 -0.34
CA VAL A 67 12.61 4.33 -1.34
C VAL A 67 13.75 5.19 -0.76
N LEU A 68 13.63 5.64 0.49
CA LEU A 68 14.69 6.39 1.18
C LEU A 68 15.96 5.55 1.35
N ALA A 69 15.83 4.30 1.80
CA ALA A 69 16.96 3.38 1.96
C ALA A 69 17.74 3.20 0.64
N LEU A 70 17.03 3.06 -0.49
CA LEU A 70 17.62 2.99 -1.83
C LEU A 70 18.39 4.25 -2.24
N ARG A 71 17.96 5.44 -1.78
CA ARG A 71 18.64 6.71 -2.09
C ARG A 71 19.96 6.85 -1.32
N GLU A 72 19.99 6.39 -0.07
CA GLU A 72 21.13 6.57 0.84
C GLU A 72 22.20 5.49 0.68
N ALA A 73 21.77 4.24 0.53
CA ALA A 73 22.64 3.11 0.31
C ALA A 73 22.26 2.49 -1.02
N SER A 74 23.22 2.33 -1.93
CA SER A 74 23.08 1.39 -3.05
C SER A 74 23.04 -0.04 -2.48
N ASP A 75 21.96 -0.37 -1.77
CA ASP A 75 21.74 -1.68 -1.17
C ASP A 75 21.62 -2.68 -2.30
N ALA A 76 22.63 -3.55 -2.42
CA ALA A 76 22.69 -4.57 -3.44
C ALA A 76 21.49 -5.51 -3.39
N ALA A 77 20.86 -5.72 -2.22
CA ALA A 77 19.64 -6.51 -2.10
C ALA A 77 18.47 -5.86 -2.85
N LEU A 78 18.41 -4.53 -2.89
CA LEU A 78 17.37 -3.76 -3.58
C LEU A 78 17.65 -3.59 -5.09
N ASN A 79 18.79 -4.07 -5.58
CA ASN A 79 19.06 -4.24 -7.02
C ASN A 79 18.44 -5.52 -7.60
N ALA A 80 17.99 -6.46 -6.75
CA ALA A 80 17.36 -7.68 -7.21
C ALA A 80 16.06 -7.41 -8.01
N ILE A 81 15.72 -8.32 -8.91
CA ILE A 81 14.62 -8.15 -9.88
C ILE A 81 13.26 -7.93 -9.20
N ASN A 82 13.06 -8.50 -8.02
CA ASN A 82 11.85 -8.35 -7.21
C ASN A 82 11.65 -6.94 -6.63
N PHE A 83 12.71 -6.11 -6.58
CA PHE A 83 12.64 -4.71 -6.11
C PHE A 83 12.56 -3.69 -7.24
N ALA A 84 12.37 -4.14 -8.49
CA ALA A 84 12.32 -3.26 -9.65
C ALA A 84 11.20 -2.19 -9.58
N SER A 85 10.07 -2.47 -8.93
CA SER A 85 9.01 -1.48 -8.67
C SER A 85 9.44 -0.38 -7.69
N VAL A 86 10.27 -0.71 -6.70
CA VAL A 86 10.82 0.29 -5.76
C VAL A 86 11.83 1.17 -6.48
N ARG A 87 12.66 0.61 -7.37
CA ARG A 87 13.59 1.37 -8.21
C ARG A 87 12.86 2.30 -9.18
N TRP A 88 11.79 1.82 -9.82
CA TRP A 88 10.90 2.66 -10.63
C TRP A 88 10.39 3.86 -9.82
N THR A 89 9.86 3.59 -8.63
CA THR A 89 9.34 4.61 -7.74
C THR A 89 10.40 5.63 -7.32
N MET A 90 11.59 5.15 -6.96
CA MET A 90 12.72 6.01 -6.62
C MET A 90 13.09 6.95 -7.78
N GLN A 91 13.10 6.46 -9.03
CA GLN A 91 13.36 7.27 -10.22
C GLN A 91 12.28 8.33 -10.44
N GLN A 92 11.00 7.97 -10.32
CA GLN A 92 9.88 8.90 -10.47
C GLN A 92 9.87 10.00 -9.40
N LEU A 93 10.41 9.70 -8.21
CA LEU A 93 10.44 10.61 -7.08
C LEU A 93 11.78 11.36 -6.97
N ALA A 94 12.61 11.39 -8.01
CA ALA A 94 13.87 12.13 -7.96
C ALA A 94 13.64 13.61 -7.56
N GLY A 95 14.27 14.06 -6.47
CA GLY A 95 14.11 15.41 -5.94
C GLY A 95 12.87 15.65 -5.05
N VAL A 96 12.02 14.64 -4.85
CA VAL A 96 10.88 14.72 -3.91
C VAL A 96 11.33 14.40 -2.50
N ASP A 97 11.02 15.29 -1.55
CA ASP A 97 11.24 15.06 -0.13
C ASP A 97 10.22 14.06 0.43
N LEU A 98 10.72 13.00 1.06
CA LEU A 98 9.91 11.95 1.70
C LEU A 98 10.15 11.93 3.22
N ASN A 99 10.67 13.02 3.80
CA ASN A 99 10.79 13.18 5.24
C ASN A 99 9.41 13.43 5.88
N LEU A 100 8.65 12.35 6.01
CA LEU A 100 7.30 12.34 6.56
C LEU A 100 7.33 11.95 8.06
N PRO A 101 6.42 12.50 8.89
CA PRO A 101 6.29 12.06 10.28
C PRO A 101 5.84 10.60 10.37
N LEU A 102 6.37 9.86 11.34
CA LEU A 102 5.98 8.46 11.61
C LEU A 102 4.53 8.33 12.09
N ASN A 103 4.11 9.28 12.91
CA ASN A 103 2.78 9.29 13.50
C ASN A 103 2.23 10.70 13.67
N ARG A 104 0.93 10.77 13.92
CA ARG A 104 0.23 12.00 14.28
C ARG A 104 -0.82 11.69 15.32
N ARG A 105 -0.88 12.49 16.38
CA ARG A 105 -1.96 12.44 17.36
C ARG A 105 -3.03 13.46 17.05
N VAL A 106 -4.30 13.05 17.16
CA VAL A 106 -5.45 13.97 17.18
C VAL A 106 -6.39 13.53 18.31
N GLY A 107 -6.56 14.39 19.32
CA GLY A 107 -7.32 14.03 20.51
C GLY A 107 -6.68 12.83 21.24
N GLU A 108 -7.47 11.80 21.47
CA GLU A 108 -7.05 10.54 22.13
C GLU A 108 -6.68 9.43 21.14
N VAL A 109 -6.55 9.75 19.85
CA VAL A 109 -6.24 8.78 18.79
C VAL A 109 -4.84 9.05 18.24
N LEU A 110 -4.03 8.00 18.15
CA LEU A 110 -2.78 8.02 17.41
C LEU A 110 -3.01 7.44 16.01
N PHE A 111 -2.41 8.07 15.02
CA PHE A 111 -2.42 7.64 13.63
C PHE A 111 -0.98 7.33 13.21
N ALA A 112 -0.75 6.17 12.62
CA ALA A 112 0.55 5.75 12.09
C ALA A 112 0.33 4.77 10.92
N HIS A 113 1.39 4.38 10.20
CA HIS A 113 1.26 3.41 9.11
C HIS A 113 0.97 1.99 9.61
N ALA A 114 1.74 1.53 10.60
CA ALA A 114 1.57 0.23 11.25
C ALA A 114 1.60 0.38 12.78
N GLY A 115 2.78 0.29 13.40
CA GLY A 115 3.01 0.66 14.80
C GLY A 115 3.33 2.15 14.96
N ALA A 116 3.24 2.68 16.18
CA ALA A 116 3.45 4.09 16.50
C ALA A 116 4.81 4.62 16.03
N GLU A 117 5.87 3.82 16.20
CA GLU A 117 7.26 4.18 15.86
C GLU A 117 7.89 3.19 14.86
N ASN A 118 7.09 2.22 14.35
CA ASN A 118 7.54 1.20 13.43
C ASN A 118 6.51 1.01 12.30
N PRO A 119 6.71 1.61 11.12
CA PRO A 119 5.79 1.46 9.99
C PRO A 119 5.88 0.08 9.34
N SER A 120 6.80 -0.79 9.76
CA SER A 120 6.89 -2.19 9.29
C SER A 120 6.45 -3.21 10.34
N LEU A 121 5.71 -2.78 11.38
CA LEU A 121 5.21 -3.68 12.42
C LEU A 121 4.31 -4.76 11.80
N ARG A 122 4.71 -6.03 11.98
CA ARG A 122 3.91 -7.18 11.55
C ARG A 122 2.68 -7.34 12.43
N LEU A 123 1.50 -7.21 11.85
CA LEU A 123 0.22 -7.33 12.54
C LEU A 123 -0.28 -8.77 12.66
N ASP A 124 0.35 -9.72 11.98
CA ASP A 124 0.12 -11.16 12.17
C ASP A 124 0.97 -11.76 13.31
N ASP A 125 1.96 -11.01 13.81
CA ASP A 125 2.70 -11.34 15.02
C ASP A 125 1.94 -10.78 16.24
N LEU A 126 1.11 -11.63 16.85
CA LEU A 126 0.27 -11.23 17.99
C LEU A 126 1.08 -10.83 19.23
N GLU A 127 2.32 -11.31 19.38
CA GLU A 127 3.19 -10.91 20.48
C GLU A 127 3.70 -9.49 20.26
N ALA A 128 4.15 -9.19 19.03
CA ALA A 128 4.56 -7.84 18.64
C ALA A 128 3.40 -6.84 18.75
N VAL A 129 2.20 -7.20 18.28
CA VAL A 129 1.00 -6.34 18.39
C VAL A 129 0.63 -6.09 19.86
N ARG A 130 0.76 -7.11 20.72
CA ARG A 130 0.50 -6.93 22.15
C ARG A 130 1.51 -5.99 22.79
N ALA A 131 2.79 -6.12 22.47
CA ALA A 131 3.83 -5.23 22.97
C ALA A 131 3.60 -3.78 22.53
N GLU A 132 3.18 -3.57 21.28
CA GLU A 132 2.79 -2.26 20.75
C GLU A 132 1.63 -1.66 21.55
N LEU A 133 0.56 -2.43 21.78
CA LEU A 133 -0.60 -1.97 22.55
C LEU A 133 -0.26 -1.71 24.02
N ASP A 134 0.57 -2.54 24.66
CA ASP A 134 0.98 -2.34 26.05
C ASP A 134 1.81 -1.04 26.21
N ALA A 135 2.60 -0.68 25.20
CA ALA A 135 3.42 0.54 25.16
C ALA A 135 2.64 1.80 24.71
N LEU A 136 1.49 1.63 24.05
CA LEU A 136 0.74 2.74 23.46
C LEU A 136 0.23 3.71 24.56
N PRO A 137 0.56 5.01 24.48
CA PRO A 137 0.14 5.99 25.48
C PRO A 137 -1.33 6.44 25.32
N TYR A 138 -2.00 5.98 24.27
CA TYR A 138 -3.35 6.37 23.88
C TYR A 138 -4.29 5.16 23.80
N PRO A 139 -5.60 5.34 23.95
CA PRO A 139 -6.57 4.22 23.89
C PRO A 139 -6.71 3.59 22.50
N LEU A 140 -6.40 4.32 21.43
CA LEU A 140 -6.60 3.85 20.06
C LEU A 140 -5.44 4.25 19.15
N LEU A 141 -4.94 3.26 18.41
CA LEU A 141 -4.09 3.42 17.24
C LEU A 141 -4.90 3.10 15.98
N VAL A 142 -4.95 4.02 15.02
CA VAL A 142 -5.55 3.81 13.70
C VAL A 142 -4.43 3.75 12.67
N CYS A 143 -4.39 2.70 11.86
CA CYS A 143 -3.31 2.44 10.93
C CYS A 143 -3.75 1.79 9.61
N GLY A 144 -2.80 1.54 8.71
CA GLY A 144 -2.96 0.89 7.40
C GLY A 144 -2.22 -0.45 7.34
N HIS A 145 -1.32 -0.59 6.37
CA HIS A 145 -0.30 -1.64 6.23
C HIS A 145 -0.81 -3.04 5.82
N TYR A 146 -1.91 -3.54 6.39
CA TYR A 146 -2.43 -4.89 6.09
C TYR A 146 -3.56 -4.92 5.04
N HIS A 147 -3.84 -3.77 4.42
CA HIS A 147 -4.79 -3.52 3.31
C HIS A 147 -6.27 -3.89 3.53
N ASN A 148 -6.57 -4.72 4.54
CA ASN A 148 -7.90 -5.13 4.94
C ASN A 148 -8.20 -4.60 6.36
N PRO A 149 -9.45 -4.20 6.63
CA PRO A 149 -9.85 -3.84 7.98
C PRO A 149 -9.63 -4.99 8.95
N LEU A 150 -8.88 -4.73 10.01
CA LEU A 150 -8.64 -5.65 11.12
C LEU A 150 -8.59 -4.87 12.43
N GLN A 151 -8.81 -5.57 13.54
CA GLN A 151 -8.79 -4.96 14.85
C GLN A 151 -8.15 -5.89 15.88
N HIS A 152 -7.22 -5.34 16.66
CA HIS A 152 -6.63 -5.99 17.82
C HIS A 152 -6.97 -5.22 19.09
N HIS A 153 -7.09 -5.94 20.20
CA HIS A 153 -7.37 -5.38 21.52
C HIS A 153 -6.45 -5.99 22.56
N ALA A 154 -5.86 -5.16 23.42
CA ALA A 154 -5.07 -5.59 24.57
C ALA A 154 -5.04 -4.47 25.63
N ALA A 155 -5.08 -4.84 26.91
CA ALA A 155 -4.93 -3.91 28.04
C ALA A 155 -5.78 -2.62 27.95
N GLY A 156 -7.04 -2.73 27.51
CA GLY A 156 -7.97 -1.60 27.38
C GLY A 156 -7.69 -0.66 26.19
N ARG A 157 -6.81 -1.06 25.27
CA ARG A 157 -6.44 -0.32 24.06
C ARG A 157 -6.78 -1.11 22.81
N ALA A 158 -6.86 -0.41 21.68
CA ALA A 158 -7.12 -1.02 20.39
C ALA A 158 -6.16 -0.51 19.29
N LEU A 159 -5.89 -1.40 18.34
CA LEU A 159 -5.26 -1.08 17.05
C LEU A 159 -6.29 -1.41 15.97
N CYS A 160 -6.58 -0.46 15.09
CA CYS A 160 -7.57 -0.61 14.03
C CYS A 160 -6.95 -0.27 12.67
N VAL A 161 -6.93 -1.26 11.78
CA VAL A 161 -6.53 -1.05 10.38
C VAL A 161 -7.74 -0.62 9.57
N ILE A 162 -7.57 0.39 8.72
CA ILE A 162 -8.68 1.02 7.97
C ILE A 162 -8.91 0.45 6.57
N GLY A 163 -8.01 -0.41 6.10
CA GLY A 163 -7.97 -0.90 4.72
C GLY A 163 -7.07 -0.06 3.82
N SER A 164 -7.11 -0.33 2.52
CA SER A 164 -6.25 0.30 1.51
C SER A 164 -7.05 1.01 0.41
N VAL A 165 -6.57 2.20 0.02
CA VAL A 165 -7.11 2.92 -1.13
C VAL A 165 -6.75 2.22 -2.44
N GLY A 166 -5.48 1.90 -2.63
CA GLY A 166 -4.96 1.47 -3.93
C GLY A 166 -4.92 -0.04 -4.12
N MET A 167 -4.93 -0.81 -3.04
CA MET A 167 -4.61 -2.23 -3.03
C MET A 167 -5.44 -3.02 -2.01
N ALA A 168 -6.70 -2.62 -1.77
CA ALA A 168 -7.61 -3.35 -0.90
C ALA A 168 -7.80 -4.81 -1.34
N GLU A 169 -7.95 -5.72 -0.39
CA GLU A 169 -7.99 -7.17 -0.65
C GLU A 169 -9.34 -7.79 -0.21
N ASN A 170 -10.42 -7.02 -0.34
CA ASN A 170 -11.78 -7.41 0.06
C ASN A 170 -12.49 -8.36 -0.94
N GLY A 171 -11.84 -8.72 -2.05
CA GLY A 171 -12.38 -9.57 -3.09
C GLY A 171 -13.47 -8.92 -3.95
N VAL A 172 -13.69 -7.61 -3.84
CA VAL A 172 -14.68 -6.84 -4.62
C VAL A 172 -13.93 -5.96 -5.64
N PRO A 173 -13.86 -6.38 -6.92
CA PRO A 173 -13.10 -5.68 -7.94
C PRO A 173 -13.46 -4.20 -8.09
N GLY A 174 -12.45 -3.37 -8.34
CA GLY A 174 -12.62 -1.94 -8.61
C GLY A 174 -13.12 -1.14 -7.39
N THR A 175 -12.79 -1.57 -6.18
CA THR A 175 -13.14 -0.84 -4.96
C THR A 175 -11.91 -0.37 -4.18
N ALA A 176 -12.02 0.80 -3.58
CA ALA A 176 -11.05 1.38 -2.66
C ALA A 176 -11.66 1.42 -1.26
N LEU A 177 -10.82 1.25 -0.24
CA LEU A 177 -11.22 1.30 1.16
C LEU A 177 -10.58 2.49 1.87
N TYR A 178 -11.34 3.13 2.72
CA TYR A 178 -10.85 4.11 3.68
C TYR A 178 -11.77 4.16 4.89
N ALA A 179 -11.47 4.98 5.91
CA ALA A 179 -12.35 5.11 7.07
C ALA A 179 -12.59 6.56 7.48
N LEU A 180 -13.77 6.81 8.06
CA LEU A 180 -14.05 8.01 8.84
C LEU A 180 -13.85 7.70 10.32
N VAL A 181 -13.11 8.56 11.02
CA VAL A 181 -12.90 8.50 12.46
C VAL A 181 -13.63 9.66 13.11
N ASP A 182 -14.74 9.36 13.77
CA ASP A 182 -15.56 10.32 14.49
C ASP A 182 -15.18 10.30 15.98
N GLN A 183 -14.63 11.40 16.47
CA GLN A 183 -14.37 11.63 17.89
C GLN A 183 -15.50 12.46 18.49
N THR A 184 -16.23 11.87 19.42
CA THR A 184 -17.40 12.45 20.11
C THR A 184 -17.24 12.31 21.63
N PRO A 185 -18.03 13.04 22.45
CA PRO A 185 -18.04 12.82 23.90
C PRO A 185 -18.40 11.39 24.34
N GLN A 186 -19.04 10.60 23.45
CA GLN A 186 -19.43 9.21 23.69
C GLN A 186 -18.32 8.21 23.34
N GLY A 187 -17.23 8.67 22.71
CA GLY A 187 -16.10 7.86 22.30
C GLY A 187 -15.70 8.08 20.85
N VAL A 188 -14.81 7.20 20.38
CA VAL A 188 -14.28 7.20 19.02
C VAL A 188 -14.95 6.10 18.21
N HIS A 189 -15.45 6.44 17.03
CA HIS A 189 -16.05 5.50 16.09
C HIS A 189 -15.28 5.50 14.76
N VAL A 190 -14.83 4.32 14.33
CA VAL A 190 -14.19 4.12 13.03
C VAL A 190 -15.21 3.49 12.09
N THR A 191 -15.61 4.24 11.06
CA THR A 191 -16.61 3.80 10.07
C THR A 191 -15.93 3.51 8.74
N PRO A 192 -15.85 2.24 8.30
CA PRO A 192 -15.25 1.91 7.03
C PRO A 192 -16.11 2.41 5.86
N ARG A 193 -15.46 2.71 4.75
CA ARG A 193 -16.08 3.16 3.51
C ARG A 193 -15.51 2.41 2.33
N ILE A 194 -16.40 2.09 1.39
CA ILE A 194 -16.07 1.38 0.16
C ILE A 194 -16.42 2.31 -0.99
N VAL A 195 -15.44 2.65 -1.81
CA VAL A 195 -15.58 3.60 -2.92
C VAL A 195 -15.28 2.87 -4.23
N PRO A 196 -16.23 2.78 -5.17
CA PRO A 196 -15.93 2.25 -6.50
C PRO A 196 -15.04 3.23 -7.26
N TYR A 197 -14.11 2.71 -8.06
CA TYR A 197 -13.26 3.52 -8.95
C TYR A 197 -13.12 2.85 -10.32
N ASP A 198 -12.80 3.65 -11.34
CA ASP A 198 -12.56 3.15 -12.69
C ASP A 198 -11.18 2.50 -12.79
N SER A 199 -11.14 1.18 -12.62
CA SER A 199 -9.94 0.37 -12.73
C SER A 199 -9.39 0.24 -14.15
N GLY A 200 -10.18 0.55 -15.19
CA GLY A 200 -9.73 0.54 -16.59
C GLY A 200 -8.65 1.58 -16.85
N ARG A 201 -8.73 2.74 -16.17
CA ARG A 201 -7.70 3.78 -16.24
C ARG A 201 -6.34 3.33 -15.71
N LEU A 202 -6.32 2.38 -14.77
CA LEU A 202 -5.08 1.88 -14.19
C LEU A 202 -4.27 1.07 -15.20
N TYR A 203 -4.92 0.25 -16.02
CA TYR A 203 -4.26 -0.52 -17.09
C TYR A 203 -3.48 0.40 -18.04
N GLU A 204 -4.13 1.47 -18.52
CA GLU A 204 -3.48 2.45 -19.40
C GLU A 204 -2.36 3.22 -18.70
N ALA A 205 -2.48 3.50 -17.39
CA ALA A 205 -1.41 4.11 -16.62
C ALA A 205 -0.17 3.21 -16.55
N PHE A 206 -0.33 1.90 -16.35
CA PHE A 206 0.79 0.96 -16.42
C PHE A 206 1.44 0.98 -17.81
N ARG A 207 0.64 0.88 -18.87
CA ARG A 207 1.14 0.85 -20.26
C ARG A 207 1.91 2.10 -20.65
N SER A 208 1.42 3.28 -20.26
CA SER A 208 1.96 4.56 -20.73
C SER A 208 3.06 5.13 -19.83
N SER A 209 3.23 4.62 -18.62
CA SER A 209 4.22 5.16 -17.67
C SER A 209 5.67 4.84 -18.02
N GLY A 210 5.94 3.69 -18.67
CA GLY A 210 7.29 3.15 -18.86
C GLY A 210 7.73 2.15 -17.78
N ILE A 211 6.91 1.91 -16.75
CA ILE A 211 7.21 0.91 -15.70
C ILE A 211 7.37 -0.51 -16.26
N LEU A 212 6.69 -0.82 -17.37
CA LEU A 212 6.73 -2.14 -18.01
C LEU A 212 8.10 -2.49 -18.59
N ASP A 213 8.94 -1.50 -18.91
CA ASP A 213 10.31 -1.72 -19.35
C ASP A 213 11.20 -2.22 -18.20
N MET A 214 10.83 -1.90 -16.95
CA MET A 214 11.58 -2.26 -15.75
C MET A 214 11.07 -3.52 -15.07
N CYS A 215 9.75 -3.71 -14.98
CA CYS A 215 9.16 -4.79 -14.19
C CYS A 215 7.80 -5.28 -14.70
N PRO A 216 7.73 -5.85 -15.92
CA PRO A 216 6.45 -6.20 -16.55
C PRO A 216 5.69 -7.29 -15.78
N ILE A 217 6.41 -8.26 -15.21
CA ILE A 217 5.82 -9.36 -14.42
C ILE A 217 5.20 -8.80 -13.12
N MET A 218 5.97 -8.05 -12.33
CA MET A 218 5.45 -7.44 -11.09
C MET A 218 4.34 -6.44 -11.38
N SER A 219 4.44 -5.68 -12.46
CA SER A 219 3.38 -4.76 -12.89
C SER A 219 2.08 -5.51 -13.14
N ARG A 220 2.11 -6.71 -13.73
CA ARG A 220 0.90 -7.53 -13.90
C ARG A 220 0.35 -8.00 -12.56
N VAL A 221 1.22 -8.53 -11.68
CA VAL A 221 0.82 -8.98 -10.34
C VAL A 221 0.12 -7.85 -9.59
N VAL A 222 0.73 -6.67 -9.59
CA VAL A 222 0.18 -5.47 -8.93
C VAL A 222 -1.12 -5.03 -9.59
N HIS A 223 -1.16 -4.92 -10.92
CA HIS A 223 -2.36 -4.51 -11.63
C HIS A 223 -3.54 -5.46 -11.36
N GLU A 224 -3.33 -6.78 -11.41
CA GLU A 224 -4.39 -7.72 -11.05
C GLU A 224 -4.74 -7.64 -9.55
N THR A 225 -3.77 -7.41 -8.65
CA THR A 225 -4.03 -7.18 -7.20
C THR A 225 -4.96 -5.99 -6.99
N MET A 226 -4.62 -4.85 -7.59
CA MET A 226 -5.34 -3.58 -7.43
C MET A 226 -6.74 -3.64 -8.06
N THR A 227 -6.88 -4.26 -9.24
CA THR A 227 -8.15 -4.27 -9.99
C THR A 227 -9.10 -5.38 -9.55
N GLN A 228 -8.58 -6.52 -9.07
CA GLN A 228 -9.39 -7.65 -8.59
C GLN A 228 -9.60 -7.62 -7.07
N ASN A 229 -8.91 -6.70 -6.37
CA ASN A 229 -8.93 -6.56 -4.94
C ASN A 229 -8.59 -7.88 -4.21
N ARG A 230 -7.47 -8.50 -4.57
CA ARG A 230 -7.01 -9.78 -4.01
C ARG A 230 -5.48 -9.79 -3.90
N CYS A 231 -4.96 -10.40 -2.85
CA CYS A 231 -3.51 -10.46 -2.59
C CYS A 231 -2.75 -11.35 -3.58
N MET A 232 -2.47 -10.87 -4.80
CA MET A 232 -1.67 -11.66 -5.75
C MET A 232 -0.17 -11.49 -5.53
N VAL A 233 0.27 -10.42 -4.86
CA VAL A 233 1.68 -10.20 -4.55
C VAL A 233 2.25 -11.35 -3.71
N MET A 234 1.58 -11.69 -2.60
CA MET A 234 2.04 -12.77 -1.72
C MET A 234 1.91 -14.15 -2.37
N GLU A 235 0.82 -14.39 -3.11
CA GLU A 235 0.64 -15.62 -3.91
C GLU A 235 1.76 -15.80 -4.95
N PHE A 236 2.11 -14.74 -5.66
CA PHE A 236 3.18 -14.77 -6.65
C PHE A 236 4.55 -14.98 -6.01
N LEU A 237 4.87 -14.28 -4.91
CA LEU A 237 6.14 -14.46 -4.21
C LEU A 237 6.30 -15.88 -3.65
N ALA A 238 5.23 -16.48 -3.13
CA ALA A 238 5.24 -17.88 -2.72
C ALA A 238 5.52 -18.81 -3.92
N HIS A 239 4.92 -18.52 -5.09
CA HIS A 239 5.20 -19.25 -6.32
C HIS A 239 6.65 -19.08 -6.79
N VAL A 240 7.23 -17.88 -6.70
CA VAL A 240 8.66 -17.63 -7.01
C VAL A 240 9.56 -18.53 -6.16
N HIS A 241 9.32 -18.62 -4.85
CA HIS A 241 10.11 -19.49 -3.98
C HIS A 241 9.94 -20.98 -4.32
N ALA A 242 8.73 -21.42 -4.67
CA ALA A 242 8.49 -22.80 -5.12
C ALA A 242 9.25 -23.10 -6.42
N VAL A 243 9.25 -22.18 -7.37
CA VAL A 243 10.01 -22.29 -8.62
C VAL A 243 11.51 -22.36 -8.34
N MET A 244 12.04 -21.46 -7.50
CA MET A 244 13.45 -21.44 -7.07
C MET A 244 13.87 -22.80 -6.49
N ALA A 245 13.06 -23.37 -5.59
CA ALA A 245 13.32 -24.68 -5.01
C ALA A 245 13.27 -25.80 -6.07
N SER A 246 12.32 -25.75 -6.99
CA SER A 246 12.15 -26.79 -8.02
C SER A 246 13.30 -26.85 -9.03
N CYS A 247 13.95 -25.72 -9.30
CA CYS A 247 15.07 -25.63 -10.22
C CYS A 247 16.44 -25.72 -9.52
N GLY A 248 16.47 -25.85 -8.20
CA GLY A 248 17.70 -25.93 -7.40
C GLY A 248 18.53 -24.64 -7.46
N ALA A 249 17.88 -23.48 -7.54
CA ALA A 249 18.56 -22.19 -7.52
C ALA A 249 18.80 -21.70 -6.08
N ASP A 250 19.95 -21.08 -5.85
CA ASP A 250 20.34 -20.55 -4.52
C ASP A 250 19.78 -19.14 -4.25
N ALA A 251 19.26 -18.46 -5.28
CA ALA A 251 18.73 -17.10 -5.21
C ALA A 251 17.65 -16.83 -6.26
N ILE A 252 16.85 -15.78 -6.05
CA ILE A 252 15.87 -15.28 -7.00
C ILE A 252 16.56 -14.38 -8.03
N ASP A 253 17.08 -14.99 -9.09
CA ASP A 253 17.64 -14.29 -10.24
C ASP A 253 16.59 -14.06 -11.34
N GLU A 254 17.02 -13.45 -12.45
CA GLU A 254 16.15 -13.17 -13.60
C GLU A 254 15.56 -14.45 -14.23
N ARG A 255 16.28 -15.56 -14.19
CA ARG A 255 15.80 -16.85 -14.72
C ARG A 255 14.67 -17.39 -13.85
N VAL A 256 14.84 -17.43 -12.53
CA VAL A 256 13.81 -17.85 -11.58
C VAL A 256 12.58 -16.96 -11.71
N TRP A 257 12.78 -15.65 -11.78
CA TRP A 257 11.71 -14.67 -11.89
C TRP A 257 10.90 -14.81 -13.18
N THR A 258 11.59 -14.97 -14.32
CA THR A 258 10.97 -15.17 -15.63
C THR A 258 10.21 -16.50 -15.69
N LEU A 259 10.80 -17.58 -15.17
CA LEU A 259 10.13 -18.87 -15.10
C LEU A 259 8.88 -18.82 -14.21
N ALA A 260 8.95 -18.12 -13.07
CA ALA A 260 7.79 -17.90 -12.22
C ALA A 260 6.69 -17.13 -12.95
N GLY A 261 7.03 -16.06 -13.67
CA GLY A 261 6.09 -15.32 -14.52
C GLY A 261 5.42 -16.19 -15.61
N ASN A 262 6.14 -17.15 -16.18
CA ASN A 262 5.61 -18.04 -17.23
C ASN A 262 4.77 -19.20 -16.69
N THR A 263 4.97 -19.60 -15.43
CA THR A 263 4.33 -20.76 -14.82
C THR A 263 3.28 -20.41 -13.78
N PHE A 264 3.16 -19.13 -13.42
CA PHE A 264 2.13 -18.66 -12.51
C PHE A 264 0.74 -18.86 -13.12
N ALA A 265 -0.21 -19.26 -12.30
CA ALA A 265 -1.58 -19.55 -12.72
C ALA A 265 -2.38 -18.25 -12.95
N TRP A 266 -2.06 -17.53 -14.02
CA TRP A 266 -2.73 -16.30 -14.39
C TRP A 266 -4.22 -16.52 -14.67
N ARG A 267 -5.08 -15.65 -14.12
CA ARG A 267 -6.55 -15.80 -14.23
C ARG A 267 -7.07 -15.75 -15.66
N THR A 268 -6.47 -14.91 -16.49
CA THR A 268 -6.87 -14.77 -17.90
C THR A 268 -6.27 -15.84 -18.80
N GLY A 269 -5.34 -16.66 -18.30
CA GLY A 269 -4.56 -17.63 -19.08
C GLY A 269 -3.53 -17.01 -20.02
N GLN A 270 -3.55 -15.68 -20.21
CA GLN A 270 -2.56 -14.96 -21.02
C GLN A 270 -1.20 -14.97 -20.33
N THR A 271 -0.13 -14.99 -21.11
CA THR A 271 1.23 -14.66 -20.68
C THR A 271 1.35 -13.17 -20.33
N VAL A 272 2.44 -12.78 -19.67
CA VAL A 272 2.68 -11.37 -19.31
C VAL A 272 2.79 -10.49 -20.56
N SER A 273 3.45 -10.96 -21.62
CA SER A 273 3.55 -10.23 -22.90
C SER A 273 2.20 -10.09 -23.58
N GLU A 274 1.38 -11.14 -23.64
CA GLU A 274 0.02 -11.05 -24.21
C GLU A 274 -0.88 -10.10 -23.41
N TYR A 275 -0.77 -10.14 -22.07
CA TYR A 275 -1.54 -9.25 -21.19
C TYR A 275 -1.21 -7.77 -21.42
N TRP A 276 0.07 -7.46 -21.60
CA TRP A 276 0.58 -6.12 -21.83
C TRP A 276 0.77 -5.77 -23.31
N GLY A 277 0.39 -6.63 -24.25
CA GLY A 277 0.63 -6.41 -25.68
C GLY A 277 2.06 -5.97 -26.00
N LEU A 278 3.05 -6.64 -25.40
CA LEU A 278 4.49 -6.42 -25.59
C LEU A 278 5.07 -7.35 -26.67
#